data_AF-A0A357LBI5-F1
#
_entry.id   AF-A0A357LBI5-F1
#
_cell.length_a   1.000
_cell.length_b   1.000
_cell.length_c   1.000
_cell.angle_alpha   90.00
_cell.angle_beta   90.00
_cell.angle_gamma   90.00
#
_symmetry.space_group_name_H-M   'P 1'
#
loop_
_entity.id
_entity.type
_entity.pdbx_description
1 polymer ?
#
loop_
_entity_poly.entity_id
_entity_poly.type
_entity_poly.pdbx_seq_one_letter_code
_entity_poly.pdbx_strand_id
1 'polypeptide(L)'
;MGARIGLLVAATNRNDIVRRAIETGVYSPARVDATTSPSMDIQVASNFERLLFEASGRDAVATAALMEAFARDGRFAIPEKWRAAIAPAFAAARADEETVAAMMRRVHDERGVLVDPHTAVGLAAAQTLRTSGRLQGRAICLATAHAAKFPDAVEAATGARPQLPARLAALMSGEERFEFAPADACAIRSNILANSLYAERSPL
;
A
#
# COMPACT_ATOMS: atom_id res chain seq x y z
N MET A 1 -9.58 -6.45 -20.76
CA MET A 1 -9.06 -5.08 -20.94
C MET A 1 -7.75 -4.97 -21.76
N GLY A 2 -7.09 -6.06 -22.18
CA GLY A 2 -6.19 -6.07 -23.37
C GLY A 2 -4.89 -5.23 -23.35
N ALA A 3 -4.63 -4.46 -22.31
CA ALA A 3 -3.42 -3.65 -22.21
C ALA A 3 -2.15 -4.52 -22.20
N ARG A 4 -1.16 -4.13 -23.00
CA ARG A 4 0.14 -4.82 -23.09
C ARG A 4 1.03 -4.41 -21.92
N ILE A 5 0.72 -4.96 -20.75
CA ILE A 5 1.52 -4.78 -19.53
C ILE A 5 2.43 -5.99 -19.40
N GLY A 6 3.72 -5.74 -19.16
CA GLY A 6 4.69 -6.80 -18.85
C GLY A 6 4.53 -7.25 -17.40
N LEU A 7 5.56 -7.01 -16.60
CA LEU A 7 5.59 -7.39 -15.20
C LEU A 7 4.88 -6.36 -14.31
N LEU A 8 4.00 -6.82 -13.43
CA LEU A 8 3.45 -6.05 -12.32
C LEU A 8 4.36 -6.20 -11.09
N VAL A 9 4.84 -5.08 -10.55
CA VAL A 9 5.74 -5.08 -9.40
C VAL A 9 5.00 -4.67 -8.13
N ALA A 10 4.93 -5.57 -7.16
CA ALA A 10 4.48 -5.29 -5.81
C ALA A 10 5.66 -4.76 -4.98
N ALA A 11 5.73 -3.44 -4.84
CA ALA A 11 6.69 -2.78 -3.97
C ALA A 11 6.16 -2.74 -2.53
N THR A 12 6.96 -3.19 -1.56
CA THR A 12 6.61 -3.20 -0.14
C THR A 12 7.67 -2.48 0.67
N ASN A 13 7.25 -1.84 1.78
CA ASN A 13 8.20 -1.37 2.79
C ASN A 13 8.61 -2.56 3.70
N ARG A 14 9.04 -2.30 4.94
CA ARG A 14 9.37 -3.38 5.90
C ARG A 14 8.22 -4.37 6.13
N ASN A 15 6.98 -3.93 5.99
CA ASN A 15 5.76 -4.74 6.12
C ASN A 15 5.50 -5.51 4.81
N ASP A 16 6.21 -6.62 4.64
CA ASP A 16 6.44 -7.26 3.34
C ASP A 16 5.57 -8.51 3.06
N ILE A 17 4.37 -8.59 3.65
CA ILE A 17 3.50 -9.78 3.52
C ILE A 17 3.23 -10.15 2.06
N VAL A 18 3.01 -9.17 1.18
CA VAL A 18 2.77 -9.41 -0.25
C VAL A 18 4.02 -9.96 -0.94
N ARG A 19 5.20 -9.45 -0.59
CA ARG A 19 6.47 -9.94 -1.14
C ARG A 19 6.73 -11.38 -0.71
N ARG A 20 6.56 -11.70 0.57
CA ARG A 20 6.69 -13.07 1.07
C ARG A 20 5.68 -14.01 0.41
N ALA A 21 4.43 -13.59 0.27
CA ALA A 21 3.40 -14.39 -0.39
C ALA A 21 3.75 -14.70 -1.86
N ILE A 22 4.22 -13.71 -2.62
CA ILE A 22 4.61 -13.89 -4.04
C ILE A 22 5.86 -14.79 -4.17
N GLU A 23 6.88 -14.57 -3.35
CA GLU A 23 8.16 -15.29 -3.50
C GLU A 23 8.12 -16.70 -2.90
N THR A 24 7.61 -16.84 -1.67
CA THR A 24 7.64 -18.13 -0.93
C THR A 24 6.34 -18.90 -1.04
N GLY A 25 5.25 -18.26 -1.46
CA GLY A 25 3.92 -18.85 -1.43
C GLY A 25 3.26 -18.84 -0.05
N VAL A 26 3.91 -18.30 1.00
CA VAL A 26 3.35 -18.29 2.35
C VAL A 26 2.77 -16.91 2.66
N TYR A 27 1.46 -16.86 2.88
CA TYR A 27 0.75 -15.67 3.35
C TYR A 27 0.61 -15.74 4.87
N SER A 28 1.37 -14.91 5.59
CA SER A 28 1.37 -14.90 7.05
C SER A 28 1.65 -13.47 7.55
N PRO A 29 0.75 -12.87 8.34
CA PRO A 29 0.98 -11.59 9.00
C PRO A 29 2.21 -11.61 9.89
N ALA A 30 2.85 -10.46 10.01
CA ALA A 30 3.93 -10.23 10.95
C ALA A 30 3.55 -9.03 11.84
N ARG A 31 4.40 -8.75 12.84
CA ARG A 31 4.33 -7.50 13.58
C ARG A 31 4.46 -6.33 12.59
N VAL A 32 3.64 -5.30 12.77
CA VAL A 32 3.79 -4.06 12.00
C VAL A 32 4.97 -3.29 12.53
N ASP A 33 5.91 -2.98 11.64
CA ASP A 33 6.94 -1.97 11.88
C ASP A 33 6.40 -0.63 11.39
N ALA A 34 6.47 0.41 12.22
CA ALA A 34 6.18 1.77 11.77
C ALA A 34 7.28 2.23 10.80
N THR A 35 6.88 2.80 9.67
CA THR A 35 7.81 3.28 8.63
C THR A 35 7.53 4.73 8.23
N THR A 36 8.42 5.30 7.42
CA THR A 36 8.20 6.58 6.73
C THR A 36 7.12 6.51 5.65
N SER A 37 6.67 5.31 5.26
CA SER A 37 5.58 5.08 4.30
C SER A 37 4.36 4.45 4.99
N PRO A 38 3.74 5.15 5.97
CA PRO A 38 2.77 4.55 6.89
C PRO A 38 1.50 4.03 6.21
N SER A 39 1.17 4.50 4.99
CA SER A 39 0.01 3.99 4.25
C SER A 39 0.23 2.58 3.71
N MET A 40 1.45 2.05 3.80
CA MET A 40 1.84 0.69 3.41
C MET A 40 2.12 -0.20 4.62
N ASP A 41 1.96 0.30 5.85
CA ASP A 41 2.21 -0.45 7.10
C ASP A 41 1.04 -1.40 7.42
N ILE A 42 0.90 -2.45 6.59
CA ILE A 42 -0.22 -3.38 6.64
C ILE A 42 0.17 -4.75 7.19
N GLN A 43 -0.75 -5.38 7.94
CA GLN A 43 -0.62 -6.80 8.32
C GLN A 43 -1.28 -7.74 7.33
N VAL A 44 -2.34 -7.27 6.67
CA VAL A 44 -3.15 -8.04 5.73
C VAL A 44 -3.43 -7.15 4.53
N ALA A 45 -3.08 -7.64 3.35
CA ALA A 45 -3.44 -7.03 2.09
C ALA A 45 -4.88 -7.44 1.72
N SER A 46 -5.86 -6.62 2.09
CA SER A 46 -7.30 -6.91 1.93
C SER A 46 -7.71 -7.26 0.49
N ASN A 47 -7.01 -6.71 -0.51
CA ASN A 47 -7.27 -6.99 -1.92
C ASN A 47 -6.56 -8.23 -2.47
N PHE A 48 -5.69 -8.88 -1.69
CA PHE A 48 -4.92 -10.03 -2.15
C PHE A 48 -5.82 -11.24 -2.45
N GLU A 49 -6.96 -11.37 -1.75
CA GLU A 49 -7.99 -12.36 -2.05
C GLU A 49 -8.46 -12.31 -3.51
N ARG A 50 -8.57 -11.12 -4.10
CA ARG A 50 -8.98 -10.98 -5.52
C ARG A 50 -7.97 -11.59 -6.48
N LEU A 51 -6.68 -11.48 -6.18
CA LEU A 51 -5.64 -12.12 -6.96
C LEU A 51 -5.70 -13.65 -6.82
N LEU A 52 -5.95 -14.15 -5.60
CA LEU A 52 -6.11 -15.58 -5.34
C LEU A 52 -7.33 -16.15 -6.08
N PHE A 53 -8.44 -15.41 -6.11
CA PHE A 53 -9.62 -15.78 -6.88
C PHE A 53 -9.34 -15.88 -8.39
N GLU A 54 -8.61 -14.93 -8.98
CA GLU A 54 -8.24 -15.04 -10.40
C GLU A 54 -7.25 -16.20 -10.63
N ALA A 55 -6.27 -16.39 -9.73
CA ALA A 55 -5.28 -17.47 -9.81
C ALA A 55 -5.88 -18.87 -9.63
N SER A 56 -7.01 -18.99 -8.93
CA SER A 56 -7.75 -20.23 -8.78
C SER A 56 -8.57 -20.61 -10.02
N GLY A 57 -8.61 -19.73 -11.03
CA GLY A 57 -9.52 -19.87 -12.16
C GLY A 57 -10.94 -19.44 -11.80
N ARG A 58 -11.08 -18.49 -10.88
CA ARG A 58 -12.35 -17.97 -10.35
C ARG A 58 -13.17 -19.01 -9.59
N ASP A 59 -12.47 -19.91 -8.90
CA ASP A 59 -13.09 -20.90 -8.02
C ASP A 59 -13.43 -20.24 -6.67
N ALA A 60 -14.68 -19.84 -6.52
CA ALA A 60 -15.18 -19.18 -5.31
C ALA A 60 -15.13 -20.12 -4.09
N VAL A 61 -15.39 -21.42 -4.29
CA VAL A 61 -15.45 -22.40 -3.19
C VAL A 61 -14.05 -22.63 -2.63
N ALA A 62 -13.06 -22.86 -3.50
CA ALA A 62 -11.68 -23.04 -3.07
C ALA A 62 -11.09 -21.76 -2.46
N THR A 63 -11.44 -20.59 -3.01
CA THR A 63 -10.97 -19.30 -2.47
C THR A 63 -11.56 -19.05 -1.08
N ALA A 64 -12.86 -19.29 -0.88
CA ALA A 64 -13.52 -19.16 0.42
C ALA A 64 -12.91 -20.12 1.45
N ALA A 65 -12.71 -21.39 1.10
CA ALA A 65 -12.09 -22.37 1.99
C ALA A 65 -10.67 -21.95 2.42
N LEU A 66 -9.89 -21.33 1.53
CA LEU A 66 -8.57 -20.80 1.87
C LEU A 66 -8.65 -19.60 2.83
N MET A 67 -9.62 -18.71 2.64
CA MET A 67 -9.85 -17.56 3.54
C MET A 67 -10.40 -17.98 4.91
N GLU A 68 -11.23 -19.02 4.97
CA GLU A 68 -11.67 -19.63 6.23
C GLU A 68 -10.51 -20.29 6.97
N ALA A 69 -9.62 -20.99 6.26
CA ALA A 69 -8.39 -21.52 6.84
C ALA A 69 -7.49 -20.39 7.36
N PHE A 70 -7.38 -19.28 6.63
CA PHE A 70 -6.66 -18.10 7.10
C PHE A 70 -7.25 -17.51 8.38
N ALA A 71 -8.57 -17.37 8.45
CA ALA A 71 -9.25 -16.83 9.63
C ALA A 71 -9.03 -17.69 10.89
N ARG A 72 -8.92 -19.01 10.72
CA ARG A 72 -8.66 -19.96 11.81
C ARG A 72 -7.19 -20.03 12.20
N ASP A 73 -6.30 -20.16 11.22
CA ASP A 73 -4.90 -20.53 11.43
C ASP A 73 -3.94 -19.33 11.40
N GLY A 74 -4.44 -18.14 11.01
CA GLY A 74 -3.68 -16.89 10.90
C GLY A 74 -2.65 -16.87 9.76
N ARG A 75 -2.54 -17.94 8.97
CA ARG A 75 -1.65 -18.06 7.81
C ARG A 75 -2.13 -19.14 6.85
N PHE A 76 -1.67 -19.09 5.61
CA PHE A 76 -1.86 -20.19 4.66
C PHE A 76 -0.70 -20.28 3.65
N ALA A 77 -0.56 -21.45 3.04
CA ALA A 77 0.26 -21.63 1.85
C ALA A 77 -0.64 -21.50 0.62
N ILE A 78 -0.21 -20.70 -0.35
CA ILE A 78 -0.88 -20.56 -1.64
C ILE A 78 -0.69 -21.87 -2.41
N PRO A 79 -1.77 -22.51 -2.92
CA PRO A 79 -1.67 -23.72 -3.72
C PRO A 79 -0.70 -23.55 -4.90
N GLU A 80 0.13 -24.58 -5.16
CA GLU A 80 1.19 -24.49 -6.18
C GLU A 80 0.66 -24.11 -7.57
N LYS A 81 -0.50 -24.63 -7.95
CA LYS A 81 -1.18 -24.27 -9.19
C LYS A 81 -1.49 -22.77 -9.27
N TRP A 82 -1.89 -22.15 -8.16
CA TRP A 82 -2.21 -20.73 -8.11
C TRP A 82 -0.94 -19.89 -8.12
N ARG A 83 0.12 -20.34 -7.44
CA ARG A 83 1.45 -19.71 -7.51
C ARG A 83 1.99 -19.68 -8.95
N ALA A 84 1.89 -20.81 -9.64
CA ALA A 84 2.29 -20.93 -11.04
C ALA A 84 1.48 -20.01 -11.97
N ALA A 85 0.22 -19.72 -11.63
CA ALA A 85 -0.61 -18.75 -12.36
C ALA A 85 -0.21 -17.29 -12.08
N ILE A 86 0.27 -16.97 -10.87
CA ILE A 86 0.68 -15.62 -10.46
C ILE A 86 2.08 -15.26 -10.97
N ALA A 87 3.03 -16.21 -10.89
CA ALA A 87 4.46 -15.98 -11.12
C ALA A 87 4.86 -15.35 -12.46
N PRO A 88 4.17 -15.60 -13.60
CA PRO A 88 4.52 -14.97 -14.87
C PRO A 88 4.23 -13.46 -14.91
N ALA A 89 3.21 -13.01 -14.16
CA ALA A 89 2.70 -11.64 -14.23
C ALA A 89 3.19 -10.75 -13.07
N PHE A 90 3.55 -11.33 -11.92
CA PHE A 90 3.91 -10.58 -10.73
C PHE A 90 5.35 -10.84 -10.28
N ALA A 91 6.01 -9.78 -9.82
CA ALA A 91 7.20 -9.85 -8.98
C ALA A 91 7.00 -8.92 -7.78
N ALA A 92 7.83 -9.11 -6.76
CA ALA A 92 7.81 -8.27 -5.58
C ALA A 92 9.22 -7.89 -5.16
N ALA A 93 9.34 -6.75 -4.50
CA ALA A 93 10.58 -6.35 -3.84
C ALA A 93 10.25 -5.52 -2.60
N ARG A 94 11.14 -5.63 -1.62
CA ARG A 94 11.08 -4.89 -0.37
C ARG A 94 12.12 -3.76 -0.40
N ALA A 95 11.76 -2.60 0.15
CA ALA A 95 12.67 -1.53 0.50
C ALA A 95 12.54 -1.24 2.01
N ASP A 96 13.66 -1.10 2.71
CA ASP A 96 13.68 -0.63 4.09
C ASP A 96 13.92 0.89 4.16
N GLU A 97 13.89 1.45 5.36
CA GLU A 97 13.98 2.90 5.58
C GLU A 97 15.27 3.51 5.02
N GLU A 98 16.38 2.80 5.12
CA GLU A 98 17.67 3.25 4.58
C GLU A 98 17.61 3.31 3.05
N THR A 99 17.09 2.25 2.43
CA THR A 99 16.91 2.17 0.97
C THR A 99 15.93 3.25 0.48
N VAL A 100 14.84 3.48 1.20
CA VAL A 100 13.83 4.49 0.88
C VAL A 100 14.42 5.90 0.97
N ALA A 101 15.14 6.21 2.04
CA ALA A 101 15.80 7.51 2.20
C ALA A 101 16.90 7.73 1.15
N ALA A 102 17.69 6.70 0.84
CA ALA A 102 18.71 6.76 -0.20
C ALA A 102 18.09 6.98 -1.59
N MET A 103 16.95 6.34 -1.89
CA MET A 103 16.22 6.54 -3.14
C MET A 103 15.65 7.97 -3.23
N MET A 104 15.08 8.51 -2.15
CA MET A 104 14.62 9.92 -2.12
C MET A 104 15.76 10.90 -2.40
N ARG A 105 16.91 10.74 -1.73
CA ARG A 105 18.12 11.53 -1.99
C ARG A 105 18.55 11.46 -3.43
N ARG A 106 18.71 10.24 -3.94
CA ARG A 106 19.18 10.00 -5.31
C ARG A 106 18.29 10.69 -6.34
N VAL A 107 16.98 10.58 -6.21
CA VAL A 107 16.03 11.22 -7.14
C VAL A 107 16.15 12.74 -7.06
N HIS A 108 16.31 13.29 -5.86
CA HIS A 108 16.54 14.72 -5.68
C HIS A 108 17.85 15.19 -6.33
N ASP A 109 18.95 14.50 -6.05
CA ASP A 109 20.29 14.88 -6.54
C ASP A 109 20.40 14.74 -8.07
N GLU A 110 19.86 13.64 -8.62
CA GLU A 110 19.98 13.36 -10.06
C GLU A 110 18.97 14.14 -10.91
N ARG A 111 17.80 14.49 -10.37
CA ARG A 111 16.66 15.00 -11.16
C ARG A 111 16.08 16.32 -10.65
N GLY A 112 16.47 16.79 -9.48
CA GLY A 112 15.89 17.97 -8.84
C GLY A 112 14.43 17.77 -8.38
N VAL A 113 13.95 16.52 -8.29
CA VAL A 113 12.55 16.22 -7.93
C VAL A 113 12.48 15.69 -6.51
N LEU A 114 11.59 16.26 -5.70
CA LEU A 114 11.24 15.72 -4.39
C LEU A 114 10.11 14.70 -4.54
N VAL A 115 10.36 13.47 -4.10
CA VAL A 115 9.36 12.39 -4.08
C VAL A 115 9.02 12.01 -2.65
N ASP A 116 7.78 11.58 -2.45
CA ASP A 116 7.33 11.08 -1.16
C ASP A 116 7.89 9.66 -0.89
N PRO A 117 7.94 9.20 0.38
CA PRO A 117 8.50 7.91 0.74
C PRO A 117 7.80 6.70 0.08
N HIS A 118 6.50 6.76 -0.20
CA HIS A 118 5.76 5.68 -0.88
C HIS A 118 6.18 5.57 -2.35
N THR A 119 6.34 6.70 -3.03
CA THR A 119 6.91 6.74 -4.39
C THR A 119 8.33 6.17 -4.41
N ALA A 120 9.14 6.52 -3.40
CA ALA A 120 10.50 6.01 -3.27
C ALA A 120 10.56 4.48 -3.06
N VAL A 121 9.63 3.88 -2.31
CA VAL A 121 9.50 2.41 -2.22
C VAL A 121 9.28 1.79 -3.60
N GLY A 122 8.40 2.37 -4.42
CA GLY A 122 8.15 1.90 -5.80
C GLY A 122 9.37 1.99 -6.70
N LEU A 123 10.13 3.09 -6.61
CA LEU A 123 11.37 3.29 -7.37
C LEU A 123 12.48 2.33 -6.92
N ALA A 124 12.65 2.15 -5.61
CA ALA A 124 13.62 1.22 -5.04
C ALA A 124 13.33 -0.23 -5.46
N ALA A 125 12.08 -0.68 -5.36
CA ALA A 125 11.67 -2.00 -5.81
C ALA A 125 11.96 -2.22 -7.31
N ALA A 126 11.66 -1.22 -8.15
CA ALA A 126 11.97 -1.28 -9.58
C ALA A 126 13.48 -1.35 -9.83
N GLN A 127 14.29 -0.61 -9.07
CA GLN A 127 15.75 -0.69 -9.17
C GLN A 127 16.27 -2.07 -8.77
N THR A 128 15.83 -2.62 -7.64
CA THR A 128 16.21 -3.96 -7.17
C THR A 128 15.92 -5.03 -8.23
N LEU A 129 14.71 -5.01 -8.82
CA LEU A 129 14.33 -5.98 -9.84
C LEU A 129 15.04 -5.76 -11.18
N ARG A 130 15.45 -4.53 -11.50
CA ARG A 130 16.30 -4.27 -12.67
C ARG A 130 17.69 -4.84 -12.48
N THR A 131 18.29 -4.62 -11.31
CA THR A 131 19.63 -5.13 -10.98
C THR A 131 19.67 -6.66 -11.01
N SER A 132 18.59 -7.33 -10.59
CA SER A 132 18.49 -8.80 -10.69
C SER A 132 18.14 -9.33 -12.09
N GLY A 133 17.93 -8.45 -13.07
CA GLY A 133 17.52 -8.82 -14.43
C GLY A 133 16.05 -9.24 -14.57
N ARG A 134 15.26 -9.19 -13.48
CA ARG A 134 13.85 -9.59 -13.46
C ARG A 134 12.92 -8.55 -14.07
N LEU A 135 13.26 -7.27 -13.98
CA LEU A 135 12.54 -6.17 -14.62
C LEU A 135 13.34 -5.61 -15.80
N GLN A 136 12.75 -5.68 -17.00
CA GLN A 136 13.38 -5.24 -18.24
C GLN A 136 12.53 -4.17 -18.95
N GLY A 137 13.14 -3.38 -19.82
CA GLY A 137 12.43 -2.36 -20.60
C GLY A 137 12.03 -1.13 -19.78
N ARG A 138 10.98 -0.42 -20.20
CA ARG A 138 10.46 0.78 -19.52
C ARG A 138 9.58 0.37 -18.33
N ALA A 139 9.77 1.03 -17.19
CA ALA A 139 8.95 0.83 -16.00
C ALA A 139 8.15 2.12 -15.72
N ILE A 140 6.89 1.96 -15.33
CA ILE A 140 6.04 3.06 -14.85
C ILE A 140 5.87 2.84 -13.35
N CYS A 141 6.45 3.73 -12.55
CA CYS A 141 6.26 3.73 -11.10
C CYS A 141 5.12 4.69 -10.75
N LEU A 142 4.16 4.22 -9.96
CA LEU A 142 3.05 5.05 -9.51
C LEU A 142 3.52 5.96 -8.37
N ALA A 143 3.48 7.28 -8.59
CA ALA A 143 3.70 8.25 -7.53
C ALA A 143 2.39 8.45 -6.75
N THR A 144 2.27 7.81 -5.60
CA THR A 144 0.98 7.66 -4.90
C THR A 144 0.63 8.82 -3.97
N ALA A 145 1.61 9.66 -3.62
CA ALA A 145 1.39 10.86 -2.84
C ALA A 145 2.27 12.03 -3.32
N HIS A 146 1.88 13.24 -2.95
CA HIS A 146 2.71 14.43 -3.11
C HIS A 146 3.70 14.52 -1.96
N ALA A 147 4.96 14.93 -2.20
CA ALA A 147 6.02 15.03 -1.18
C ALA A 147 5.59 15.85 0.06
N ALA A 148 4.83 16.93 -0.15
CA ALA A 148 4.30 17.77 0.93
C ALA A 148 3.36 17.05 1.92
N LYS A 149 2.88 15.83 1.62
CA LYS A 149 2.12 15.01 2.59
C LYS A 149 3.01 14.35 3.64
N PHE A 150 4.33 14.25 3.39
CA PHE A 150 5.30 13.60 4.27
C PHE A 150 6.55 14.49 4.42
N PRO A 151 6.38 15.76 4.85
CA PRO A 151 7.44 16.76 4.78
C PRO A 151 8.66 16.38 5.61
N ASP A 152 8.48 15.79 6.79
CA ASP A 152 9.57 15.45 7.69
C ASP A 152 10.44 14.31 7.15
N ALA A 153 9.83 13.30 6.52
CA ALA A 153 10.56 12.20 5.87
C ALA A 153 11.37 12.70 4.67
N VAL A 154 10.79 13.61 3.88
CA VAL A 154 11.45 14.20 2.71
C VAL A 154 12.62 15.10 3.13
N GLU A 155 12.42 15.96 4.12
CA GLU A 155 13.46 16.85 4.64
C GLU A 155 14.60 16.06 5.28
N ALA A 156 14.28 15.07 6.13
CA ALA A 156 15.30 14.21 6.74
C ALA A 156 16.14 13.45 5.69
N ALA A 157 15.53 13.04 4.58
CA ALA A 157 16.25 12.36 3.53
C ALA A 157 17.09 13.31 2.68
N THR A 158 16.49 14.41 2.19
CA THR A 158 17.05 15.24 1.11
C THR A 158 17.66 16.56 1.57
N GLY A 159 17.41 16.97 2.81
CA GLY A 159 17.74 18.31 3.31
C GLY A 159 16.79 19.42 2.81
N ALA A 160 15.81 19.10 1.96
CA ALA A 160 14.87 20.06 1.41
C ALA A 160 13.45 19.80 1.93
N ARG A 161 12.82 20.83 2.48
CA ARG A 161 11.42 20.76 2.94
C ARG A 161 10.45 21.05 1.78
N PRO A 162 9.56 20.10 1.42
CA PRO A 162 8.64 20.29 0.30
C PRO A 162 7.61 21.37 0.60
N GLN A 163 7.35 22.24 -0.38
CA GLN A 163 6.34 23.29 -0.29
C GLN A 163 4.94 22.74 -0.60
N LEU A 164 3.93 23.30 0.07
CA LEU A 164 2.54 23.01 -0.28
C LEU A 164 2.19 23.63 -1.64
N PRO A 165 1.42 22.94 -2.50
CA PRO A 165 0.88 23.54 -3.70
C PRO A 165 0.05 24.80 -3.36
N ALA A 166 0.20 25.88 -4.13
CA ALA A 166 -0.44 27.17 -3.83
C ALA A 166 -1.96 27.07 -3.59
N ARG A 167 -2.66 26.21 -4.34
CA ARG A 167 -4.10 25.96 -4.19
C ARG A 167 -4.51 25.38 -2.82
N LEU A 168 -3.56 24.80 -2.08
CA LEU A 168 -3.76 24.20 -0.75
C LEU A 168 -3.21 25.08 0.38
N ALA A 169 -2.66 26.25 0.09
CA ALA A 169 -2.07 27.11 1.12
C ALA A 169 -3.08 27.50 2.22
N ALA A 170 -4.34 27.75 1.83
CA ALA A 170 -5.41 28.09 2.75
C ALA A 170 -5.85 26.93 3.67
N LEU A 171 -5.48 25.68 3.36
CA LEU A 171 -5.90 24.50 4.14
C LEU A 171 -5.32 24.52 5.56
N MET A 172 -4.09 25.03 5.73
CA MET A 172 -3.42 25.04 7.03
C MET A 172 -3.94 26.12 7.98
N SER A 173 -4.66 27.12 7.45
CA SER A 173 -5.27 28.21 8.22
C SER A 173 -6.79 28.14 8.25
N GLY A 174 -7.38 27.10 7.65
CA GLY A 174 -8.83 26.91 7.64
C GLY A 174 -9.35 26.52 9.02
N GLU A 175 -10.58 26.91 9.33
CA GLU A 175 -11.27 26.44 10.53
C GLU A 175 -11.56 24.95 10.40
N GLU A 176 -11.03 24.15 11.33
CA GLU A 176 -11.33 22.72 11.40
C GLU A 176 -12.72 22.49 12.02
N ARG A 177 -13.52 21.62 11.40
CA ARG A 177 -14.81 21.20 11.94
C ARG A 177 -14.80 19.69 12.19
N PHE A 178 -14.78 19.32 13.46
CA PHE A 178 -14.85 17.93 13.91
C PHE A 178 -15.66 17.85 15.20
N GLU A 179 -16.19 16.65 15.50
CA GLU A 179 -16.85 16.35 16.76
C GLU A 179 -16.05 15.28 17.50
N PHE A 180 -15.79 15.52 18.79
CA PHE A 180 -15.15 14.51 19.62
C PHE A 180 -16.16 13.44 20.02
N ALA A 181 -15.76 12.18 19.89
CA ALA A 181 -16.51 11.03 20.38
C ALA A 181 -15.57 10.14 21.23
N PRO A 182 -16.07 9.54 22.32
CA PRO A 182 -15.30 8.54 23.05
C PRO A 182 -15.04 7.32 22.14
N ALA A 183 -13.98 6.57 22.45
CA ALA A 183 -13.63 5.32 21.77
C ALA A 183 -14.60 4.18 22.16
N ASP A 184 -15.90 4.39 21.92
CA ASP A 184 -17.00 3.50 22.26
C ASP A 184 -17.93 3.34 21.05
N ALA A 185 -18.25 2.10 20.71
CA ALA A 185 -19.03 1.77 19.52
C ALA A 185 -20.46 2.32 19.59
N CYS A 186 -21.08 2.35 20.78
CA CYS A 186 -22.43 2.86 20.98
C CYS A 186 -22.48 4.39 20.84
N ALA A 187 -21.49 5.10 21.36
CA ALA A 187 -21.35 6.54 21.21
C ALA A 187 -21.13 6.94 19.75
N ILE A 188 -20.22 6.26 19.05
CA ILE A 188 -19.97 6.50 17.61
C ILE A 188 -21.25 6.24 16.80
N ARG A 189 -21.95 5.12 17.06
CA ARG A 189 -23.23 4.80 16.40
C ARG A 189 -24.26 5.88 16.65
N SER A 190 -24.40 6.33 17.89
CA SER A 190 -25.36 7.37 18.28
C SER A 190 -25.06 8.69 17.56
N ASN A 191 -23.80 9.11 17.49
CA ASN A 191 -23.40 10.33 16.78
C ASN A 191 -23.68 10.25 15.27
N ILE A 192 -23.42 9.10 14.64
CA ILE A 192 -23.74 8.87 13.22
C ILE A 192 -25.25 8.99 13.00
N LEU A 193 -26.07 8.35 13.85
CA LEU A 193 -27.53 8.38 13.72
C LEU A 193 -28.09 9.79 13.93
N ALA A 194 -27.59 10.52 14.94
CA ALA A 194 -28.05 11.87 15.25
C ALA A 194 -27.75 12.87 14.12
N ASN A 195 -26.65 12.68 13.38
CA ASN A 195 -26.25 13.52 12.25
C ASN A 195 -26.63 12.95 10.88
N SER A 196 -27.33 11.82 10.85
CA SER A 196 -27.74 11.19 9.60
C SER A 196 -28.93 11.94 9.00
N LEU A 197 -28.79 12.35 7.75
CA LEU A 197 -29.90 12.93 6.96
C LEU A 197 -31.09 11.95 6.80
N TYR A 198 -30.90 10.66 7.11
CA TYR A 198 -31.97 9.66 7.13
C TYR A 198 -32.82 9.67 8.42
N ALA A 199 -32.32 10.24 9.52
CA ALA A 199 -33.05 10.28 10.79
C ALA A 199 -34.29 11.19 10.73
N GLU A 200 -34.29 12.21 9.87
CA GLU A 200 -35.40 13.16 9.69
C GLU A 200 -36.53 12.64 8.78
N ARG A 201 -36.35 11.49 8.10
CA ARG A 201 -37.27 11.03 7.03
C ARG A 201 -38.04 9.74 7.33
N SER A 202 -37.94 9.18 8.53
CA SER A 202 -38.63 7.93 8.86
C SER A 202 -39.62 8.14 10.01
N PRO A 203 -40.94 8.21 9.76
CA PRO A 203 -41.90 7.86 10.80
C PRO A 203 -41.81 6.34 10.98
N LEU A 204 -41.29 5.90 12.12
CA LEU A 204 -41.58 4.56 12.63
C LEU A 204 -43.05 4.49 13.04
#